data_AF-A0A350CXJ6-F1
#
_entry.id   AF-A0A350CXJ6-F1
#
_cell.length_a   1.000
_cell.length_b   1.000
_cell.length_c   1.000
_cell.angle_alpha   90.00
_cell.angle_beta   90.00
_cell.angle_gamma   90.00
#
_symmetry.space_group_name_H-M   'P 1'
#
loop_
_entity.id
_entity.type
_entity.pdbx_description
1 polymer ?
#
loop_
_entity_poly.entity_id
_entity_poly.type
_entity_poly.pdbx_seq_one_letter_code
_entity_poly.pdbx_strand_id
1 'polypeptide(L)'
;NRSIRYEGPKGGPGMREMLSPTSAIMGAGLGSTVALITDGRFSGASRGAAIGHVSPEAALGGPIGLIEEGDIISINIPEHKLDLEVSDEVLEERRKNWKPRQPKITTGYLARYAKLVSSGTSGAVLS
;
A
#
# COMPACT_ATOMS: atom_id res chain seq x y z
N ASN A 1 5.68 -11.54 -5.36
CA ASN A 1 5.70 -10.22 -4.67
C ASN A 1 4.64 -10.20 -3.58
N ARG A 2 4.95 -9.85 -2.32
CA ARG A 2 3.92 -9.71 -1.26
C ARG A 2 3.61 -8.23 -1.03
N SER A 3 2.53 -7.73 -1.65
CA SER A 3 2.01 -6.38 -1.39
C SER A 3 1.13 -6.37 -0.14
N ILE A 4 1.37 -5.46 0.79
CA ILE A 4 0.51 -5.24 1.97
C ILE A 4 -0.36 -4.02 1.71
N ARG A 5 -1.67 -4.22 1.62
CA ARG A 5 -2.61 -3.24 1.05
C ARG A 5 -3.74 -2.96 2.02
N TYR A 6 -4.41 -1.81 1.84
CA TYR A 6 -5.46 -1.33 2.73
C TYR A 6 -4.94 -1.03 4.15
N GLU A 7 -3.67 -0.63 4.25
CA GLU A 7 -3.05 -0.15 5.49
C GLU A 7 -2.78 1.35 5.43
N GLY A 8 -3.24 2.03 4.37
CA GLY A 8 -3.18 3.48 4.20
C GLY A 8 -4.07 4.28 5.15
N PRO A 9 -4.11 5.62 5.01
CA PRO A 9 -4.85 6.51 5.89
C PRO A 9 -6.33 6.16 6.04
N LYS A 10 -7.02 5.81 4.96
CA LYS A 10 -8.45 5.42 4.98
C LYS A 10 -8.65 3.92 5.13
N GLY A 11 -7.81 3.10 4.48
CA GLY A 11 -7.94 1.65 4.49
C GLY A 11 -7.67 1.02 5.86
N GLY A 12 -6.64 1.51 6.55
CA GLY A 12 -6.16 0.98 7.84
C GLY A 12 -7.20 1.08 8.95
N PRO A 13 -7.81 2.25 9.22
CA PRO A 13 -7.37 3.63 9.01
C PRO A 13 -6.25 4.09 9.97
N GLY A 14 -5.66 5.26 9.71
CA GLY A 14 -4.58 5.85 10.53
C GLY A 14 -3.17 5.49 10.09
N MET A 15 -3.03 4.87 8.92
CA MET A 15 -1.75 4.57 8.27
C MET A 15 -0.75 3.89 9.22
N ARG A 16 -1.08 2.68 9.67
CA ARG A 16 -0.32 1.99 10.73
C ARG A 16 1.12 1.72 10.30
N GLU A 17 2.02 1.78 11.28
CA GLU A 17 3.41 1.41 11.10
C GLU A 17 3.58 -0.10 11.38
N MET A 18 4.13 -0.82 10.40
CA MET A 18 4.23 -2.27 10.44
C MET A 18 5.70 -2.72 10.60
N LEU A 19 5.98 -3.40 11.72
CA LEU A 19 7.28 -4.04 11.99
C LEU A 19 7.24 -5.56 11.72
N SER A 20 6.14 -6.23 12.03
CA SER A 20 6.04 -7.69 11.92
C SER A 20 6.34 -8.26 10.52
N PRO A 21 5.88 -7.64 9.41
CA PRO A 21 6.16 -8.16 8.07
C PRO A 21 7.64 -8.05 7.68
N THR A 22 8.30 -6.96 8.07
CA THR A 22 9.71 -6.73 7.77
C THR A 22 10.59 -7.66 8.59
N SER A 23 10.28 -7.85 9.88
CA SER A 23 10.96 -8.82 10.75
C SER A 23 10.80 -10.26 10.26
N ALA A 24 9.63 -10.65 9.74
CA ALA A 24 9.39 -12.01 9.24
C ALA A 24 10.23 -12.32 7.99
N ILE A 25 10.28 -11.40 7.02
CA ILE A 25 11.10 -11.56 5.80
C ILE A 25 12.60 -11.60 6.13
N MET A 26 13.03 -10.76 7.06
CA MET A 26 14.42 -10.76 7.53
C MET A 26 14.77 -12.06 8.26
N GLY A 27 13.90 -12.54 9.15
CA GLY A 27 14.09 -13.80 9.86
C GLY A 27 14.12 -15.03 8.94
N ALA A 28 13.42 -14.95 7.79
CA ALA A 28 13.47 -15.97 6.74
C ALA A 28 14.70 -15.86 5.82
N GLY A 29 15.57 -14.86 6.02
CA GLY A 29 16.75 -14.64 5.17
C GLY A 29 16.44 -14.09 3.77
N LEU A 30 15.22 -13.60 3.54
CA LEU A 30 14.74 -13.15 2.22
C LEU A 30 14.84 -11.64 2.01
N GLY A 31 15.46 -10.90 2.94
CA GLY A 31 15.52 -9.43 2.91
C GLY A 31 16.22 -8.85 1.68
N SER A 32 17.10 -9.60 1.02
CA SER A 32 17.79 -9.17 -0.20
C SER A 32 17.11 -9.64 -1.50
N THR A 33 16.15 -10.57 -1.41
CA THR A 33 15.51 -11.20 -2.58
C THR A 33 14.03 -10.84 -2.73
N VAL A 34 13.42 -10.28 -1.69
CA VAL A 34 12.00 -9.90 -1.68
C VAL A 34 11.86 -8.42 -1.37
N ALA A 35 11.14 -7.71 -2.25
CA ALA A 35 10.69 -6.35 -1.99
C ALA A 35 9.33 -6.35 -1.27
N LEU A 36 9.17 -5.39 -0.35
CA LEU A 36 7.93 -5.14 0.38
C LEU A 36 7.34 -3.81 -0.08
N ILE A 37 6.04 -3.81 -0.41
CA ILE A 37 5.34 -2.63 -0.92
C ILE A 37 4.05 -2.45 -0.11
N THR A 38 3.78 -1.23 0.35
CA THR A 38 2.55 -0.91 1.08
C THR A 38 2.04 0.52 0.87
N ASP A 39 0.71 0.69 0.96
CA ASP A 39 0.05 1.99 1.09
C ASP A 39 0.08 2.55 2.53
N GLY A 40 0.52 1.74 3.51
CA GLY A 40 0.80 2.14 4.89
C GLY A 40 2.25 2.53 5.14
N ARG A 41 2.77 2.24 6.34
CA ARG A 41 4.15 2.56 6.77
C ARG A 41 4.92 1.31 7.20
N PHE A 42 6.22 1.31 6.95
CA PHE A 42 7.16 0.36 7.55
C PHE A 42 7.98 1.05 8.63
N SER A 43 8.34 0.31 9.68
CA SER A 43 9.29 0.81 10.67
C SER A 43 10.74 0.74 10.16
N GLY A 44 11.54 1.72 10.54
CA GLY A 44 12.91 1.94 10.05
C GLY A 44 13.94 0.83 10.34
N ALA A 45 13.51 -0.31 10.88
CA ALA A 45 14.33 -1.51 11.07
C ALA A 45 14.47 -2.39 9.81
N SER A 46 13.91 -1.95 8.68
CA SER A 46 13.87 -2.70 7.44
C SER A 46 15.24 -2.70 6.74
N ARG A 47 15.88 -3.87 6.61
CA ARG A 47 17.02 -4.07 5.71
C ARG A 47 16.47 -4.71 4.42
N GLY A 48 16.62 -4.04 3.28
CA GLY A 48 16.06 -4.48 1.99
C GLY A 48 15.15 -3.43 1.34
N ALA A 49 14.58 -3.76 0.17
CA ALA A 49 13.69 -2.87 -0.57
C ALA A 49 12.30 -2.83 0.08
N ALA A 50 12.08 -1.87 1.00
CA ALA A 50 10.80 -1.64 1.66
C ALA A 50 10.22 -0.28 1.26
N ILE A 51 9.16 -0.30 0.44
CA ILE A 51 8.51 0.89 -0.11
C ILE A 51 7.17 1.09 0.59
N GLY A 52 7.08 2.15 1.40
CA GLY A 52 5.84 2.58 2.04
C GLY A 52 5.19 3.76 1.32
N HIS A 53 4.05 4.22 1.85
CA HIS A 53 3.35 5.43 1.41
C HIS A 53 2.85 5.39 -0.04
N VAL A 54 2.71 4.20 -0.65
CA VAL A 54 2.23 4.08 -2.03
C VAL A 54 0.86 4.74 -2.15
N SER A 55 0.74 5.65 -3.11
CA SER A 55 -0.43 6.47 -3.33
C SER A 55 -0.83 6.47 -4.81
N PRO A 56 -2.12 6.57 -5.15
CA PRO A 56 -3.28 6.54 -4.24
C PRO A 56 -3.41 5.19 -3.51
N GLU A 57 -3.92 5.20 -2.27
CA GLU A 57 -4.03 3.97 -1.48
C GLU A 57 -5.06 2.98 -2.06
N ALA A 58 -4.98 1.70 -1.67
CA ALA A 58 -5.88 0.66 -2.18
C ALA A 58 -7.35 0.93 -1.86
N ALA A 59 -7.63 1.60 -0.72
CA ALA A 59 -8.98 1.98 -0.32
C ALA A 59 -9.63 3.05 -1.22
N LEU A 60 -8.82 3.79 -1.99
CA LEU A 60 -9.26 4.80 -2.95
C LEU A 60 -9.26 4.27 -4.40
N GLY A 61 -8.99 2.98 -4.62
CA GLY A 61 -8.91 2.41 -5.96
C GLY A 61 -7.63 2.78 -6.71
N GLY A 62 -6.55 3.14 -5.99
CA GLY A 62 -5.24 3.34 -6.60
C GLY A 62 -4.67 2.04 -7.19
N PRO A 63 -3.65 2.13 -8.06
CA PRO A 63 -3.07 0.97 -8.75
C PRO A 63 -2.67 -0.17 -7.83
N ILE A 64 -2.16 0.14 -6.62
CA ILE A 64 -1.82 -0.88 -5.61
C ILE A 64 -3.03 -1.75 -5.22
N GLY A 65 -4.25 -1.20 -5.24
CA GLY A 65 -5.49 -1.94 -4.99
C GLY A 65 -5.91 -2.87 -6.13
N LEU A 66 -5.30 -2.76 -7.31
CA LEU A 66 -5.60 -3.54 -8.52
C LEU A 66 -4.58 -4.64 -8.81
N ILE A 67 -3.53 -4.76 -7.99
CA ILE A 67 -2.51 -5.82 -8.12
C ILE A 67 -3.14 -7.20 -7.88
N GLU A 68 -2.84 -8.15 -8.74
CA GLU A 68 -3.18 -9.57 -8.61
C GLU A 68 -1.92 -10.42 -8.40
N GLU A 69 -2.09 -11.64 -7.91
CA GLU A 69 -0.96 -12.55 -7.71
C GLU A 69 -0.34 -12.92 -9.06
N GLY A 70 0.99 -12.84 -9.15
CA GLY A 70 1.73 -13.09 -10.39
C GLY A 70 2.04 -11.84 -11.21
N ASP A 71 1.43 -10.68 -10.90
CA ASP A 71 1.79 -9.42 -11.56
C ASP A 71 3.27 -9.06 -11.29
N ILE A 72 3.92 -8.53 -12.33
CA ILE A 72 5.29 -8.05 -12.26
C ILE A 72 5.29 -6.59 -11.82
N ILE A 73 6.11 -6.28 -10.82
CA ILE A 73 6.33 -4.92 -10.35
C ILE A 73 7.83 -4.66 -10.51
N SER A 74 8.18 -3.69 -11.33
CA SER A 74 9.55 -3.26 -11.53
C SER A 74 9.88 -2.12 -10.55
N ILE A 75 11.04 -2.24 -9.91
CA ILE A 75 11.54 -1.27 -8.93
C ILE A 75 12.87 -0.75 -9.46
N ASN A 76 12.90 0.50 -9.89
CA ASN A 76 14.12 1.16 -10.34
C ASN A 76 14.50 2.25 -9.33
N ILE A 77 15.38 1.90 -8.39
CA ILE A 77 15.85 2.81 -7.35
C ILE A 77 16.64 4.00 -7.94
N PRO A 78 17.59 3.82 -8.88
CA PRO A 78 18.28 4.95 -9.51
C PRO A 78 17.36 5.98 -10.18
N GLU A 79 16.29 5.53 -10.83
CA GLU A 79 15.33 6.43 -11.49
C GLU A 79 14.13 6.81 -10.63
N HIS A 80 14.06 6.31 -9.39
CA HIS A 80 12.96 6.55 -8.46
C HIS A 80 11.59 6.10 -9.03
N LYS A 81 11.58 4.99 -9.79
CA LYS A 81 10.36 4.44 -10.41
C LYS A 81 9.90 3.14 -9.75
N LEU A 82 8.58 3.01 -9.69
CA LEU A 82 7.86 1.83 -9.24
C LEU A 82 6.73 1.59 -10.23
N ASP A 83 6.93 0.68 -11.18
CA ASP A 83 5.98 0.44 -12.26
C ASP A 83 5.31 -0.94 -12.07
N LEU A 84 4.00 -0.98 -12.30
CA LEU A 84 3.23 -2.21 -12.40
C LEU A 84 3.19 -2.58 -13.88
N GLU A 85 3.85 -3.68 -14.24
CA GLU A 85 4.00 -4.14 -15.63
C GLU A 85 2.71 -4.86 -16.11
N VAL A 86 1.60 -4.14 -16.04
CA VAL A 86 0.26 -4.57 -16.46
C VAL A 86 -0.26 -3.49 -17.39
N SER A 87 -0.82 -3.88 -18.54
CA SER A 87 -1.30 -2.92 -19.51
C SER A 87 -2.46 -2.09 -18.97
N ASP A 88 -2.59 -0.86 -19.47
CA ASP A 88 -3.64 0.06 -19.04
C ASP A 88 -5.04 -0.51 -19.27
N GLU A 89 -5.25 -1.30 -20.33
CA GLU A 89 -6.53 -1.93 -20.61
C GLU A 89 -6.93 -2.91 -19.51
N VAL A 90 -5.98 -3.75 -19.06
CA VAL A 90 -6.21 -4.71 -17.97
C VAL A 90 -6.46 -3.97 -16.66
N LEU A 91 -5.69 -2.92 -16.38
CA LEU A 91 -5.90 -2.11 -15.18
C LEU A 91 -7.27 -1.43 -15.18
N GLU A 92 -7.75 -0.95 -16.32
CA GLU A 92 -9.07 -0.37 -16.47
C GLU A 92 -10.20 -1.41 -16.31
N GLU A 93 -10.02 -2.62 -16.81
CA GLU A 93 -10.96 -3.73 -16.56
C GLU A 93 -11.01 -4.10 -15.07
N ARG A 94 -9.85 -4.21 -14.42
CA ARG A 94 -9.78 -4.45 -12.97
C ARG A 94 -10.41 -3.30 -12.18
N ARG A 95 -10.21 -2.06 -12.62
CA ARG A 95 -10.81 -0.85 -12.00
C ARG A 95 -12.34 -0.86 -12.08
N LYS A 96 -12.93 -1.31 -13.20
CA LYS A 96 -14.39 -1.44 -13.33
C LYS A 96 -14.98 -2.46 -12.35
N ASN A 97 -14.23 -3.52 -12.07
CA ASN A 97 -14.63 -4.56 -11.12
C ASN A 97 -14.29 -4.23 -9.67
N TRP A 98 -13.46 -3.21 -9.44
CA TRP A 98 -13.04 -2.79 -8.12
C TRP A 98 -14.23 -2.21 -7.34
N LYS A 99 -14.42 -2.69 -6.11
CA LYS A 99 -15.43 -2.19 -5.19
C LYS A 99 -14.76 -1.69 -3.91
N PRO A 100 -15.13 -0.48 -3.43
CA PRO A 100 -14.67 -0.01 -2.13
C PRO A 100 -14.97 -1.03 -1.04
N ARG A 101 -13.95 -1.38 -0.25
CA ARG A 101 -14.15 -2.26 0.92
C ARG A 101 -14.78 -1.45 2.05
N GLN A 102 -15.67 -2.08 2.82
CA GLN A 102 -16.19 -1.44 4.02
C GLN A 102 -15.05 -1.21 5.02
N PRO A 103 -14.93 0.00 5.60
CA PRO A 103 -13.93 0.28 6.64
C PRO A 103 -14.10 -0.68 7.81
N LYS A 104 -13.00 -1.24 8.32
CA LYS A 104 -13.01 -2.12 9.49
C LYS A 104 -13.51 -1.41 10.75
N ILE A 105 -13.34 -0.08 10.81
CA ILE A 105 -13.74 0.77 11.93
C ILE A 105 -14.75 1.79 11.41
N THR A 106 -16.01 1.66 11.86
CA THR A 106 -17.14 2.47 11.37
C THR A 106 -17.65 3.49 12.38
N THR A 107 -17.17 3.46 13.63
CA THR A 107 -17.56 4.38 14.70
C THR A 107 -16.36 5.01 15.41
N GLY A 108 -16.60 6.05 16.21
CA GLY A 108 -15.57 6.70 17.03
C GLY A 108 -14.60 7.59 16.24
N TYR A 109 -13.46 7.90 16.87
CA TYR A 109 -12.48 8.86 16.35
C TYR A 109 -11.86 8.42 15.02
N LEU A 110 -11.52 7.13 14.89
CA LEU A 110 -10.91 6.59 13.68
C LEU A 110 -11.86 6.59 12.48
N ALA A 111 -13.16 6.46 12.70
CA ALA A 111 -14.15 6.61 11.62
C ALA A 111 -14.27 8.08 11.15
N ARG A 112 -14.12 9.05 12.06
CA ARG A 112 -14.04 10.48 11.68
C ARG A 112 -12.76 10.78 10.92
N TYR A 113 -11.63 10.26 11.39
CA TYR A 113 -10.33 10.36 10.71
C TYR A 113 -10.43 9.82 9.27
N ALA A 114 -10.93 8.60 9.08
CA ALA A 114 -11.06 7.99 7.75
C ALA A 114 -11.93 8.80 6.77
N LYS A 115 -12.93 9.53 7.28
CA LYS A 115 -13.79 10.40 6.46
C LYS A 115 -13.11 11.70 6.06
N LEU A 116 -12.34 12.31 6.96
CA LEU A 116 -11.78 13.66 6.81
C LEU A 116 -10.32 13.66 6.30
N VAL A 117 -9.64 12.52 6.38
CA VAL A 117 -8.23 12.44 6.01
C VAL A 117 -8.06 12.57 4.50
N SER A 118 -7.19 13.48 4.10
CA SER A 118 -6.72 13.60 2.72
C SER A 118 -5.78 12.43 2.36
N SER A 119 -5.40 12.30 1.08
CA SER A 119 -4.52 11.22 0.65
C SER A 119 -3.16 11.22 1.38
N GLY A 120 -2.47 10.08 1.41
CA GLY A 120 -1.09 10.02 1.93
C GLY A 120 -0.14 10.97 1.20
N THR A 121 -0.40 11.24 -0.08
CA THR A 121 0.38 12.16 -0.94
C THR A 121 0.23 13.63 -0.54
N SER A 122 -0.91 13.99 0.07
CA SER A 122 -1.19 15.34 0.59
C SER A 122 -0.87 15.47 2.09
N GLY A 123 -0.08 14.55 2.64
CA GLY A 123 0.38 14.57 4.03
C GLY A 123 -0.63 14.02 5.04
N ALA A 124 -1.71 13.36 4.58
CA ALA A 124 -2.76 12.81 5.44
C ALA A 124 -3.32 13.84 6.46
N VAL A 125 -3.44 15.11 6.03
CA VAL A 125 -4.05 16.16 6.85
C VAL A 125 -5.55 15.96 6.98
N LEU A 126 -6.10 16.35 8.13
CA LEU A 126 -7.55 16.38 8.37
C LEU A 126 -8.12 17.67 7.77
N SER A 127 -9.04 17.52 6.82
CA SER A 127 -9.78 18.64 6.21
C SER A 127 -11.28 18.42 6.35
#